data_AF-A0A839PYF0-F1
#
_entry.id   AF-A0A839PYF0-F1
#
_cell.length_a   1.000
_cell.length_b   1.000
_cell.length_c   1.000
_cell.angle_alpha   90.00
_cell.angle_beta   90.00
_cell.angle_gamma   90.00
#
_symmetry.space_group_name_H-M   'P 1'
#
loop_
_entity.id
_entity.type
_entity.pdbx_description
1 polymer ?
#
loop_
_entity_poly.entity_id
_entity_poly.type
_entity_poly.pdbx_seq_one_letter_code
_entity_poly.pdbx_strand_id
1 'polypeptide(L)'
;MNRTEFEAVSALPETGPTLSAAELDGPDRTLAYGYTNANDNWHCYLADGALHVAIYDYGDGLVRYMTGTSLPVADLAPDKRVYPHRCDAQFARLMLTRGRRLPYTTFSDEAYEHTSNDRFHGMLVAGHPDYTHLVAPGRQLG
;
A
#
# COMPACT_ATOMS: atom_id res chain seq x y z
N MET A 1 19.60 11.65 -27.74
CA MET A 1 18.17 11.99 -27.73
C MET A 1 18.03 13.47 -28.02
N ASN A 2 17.38 13.83 -29.12
CA ASN A 2 17.04 15.22 -29.44
C ASN A 2 15.71 15.63 -28.78
N ARG A 3 15.33 16.91 -28.87
CA ARG A 3 14.11 17.43 -28.21
C ARG A 3 12.83 16.73 -28.66
N THR A 4 12.70 16.48 -29.95
CA THR A 4 11.55 15.78 -30.53
C THR A 4 11.47 14.32 -30.08
N GLU A 5 12.60 13.63 -29.99
CA GLU A 5 12.69 12.27 -29.45
C GLU A 5 12.32 12.23 -27.95
N PHE A 6 12.75 13.23 -27.17
CA PHE A 6 12.41 13.32 -25.75
C PHE A 6 10.92 13.62 -25.52
N GLU A 7 10.33 14.53 -26.29
CA GLU A 7 8.89 14.84 -26.25
C GLU A 7 8.05 13.64 -26.67
N ALA A 8 8.48 12.90 -27.70
CA ALA A 8 7.83 11.68 -28.14
C ALA A 8 7.83 10.59 -27.05
N VAL A 9 8.95 10.42 -26.34
CA VAL A 9 9.05 9.46 -25.23
C VAL A 9 8.25 9.91 -24.02
N SER A 10 8.26 11.20 -23.68
CA SER A 10 7.53 11.75 -22.53
C SER A 10 6.01 11.76 -22.72
N ALA A 11 5.54 11.72 -23.97
CA ALA A 11 4.12 11.62 -24.32
C ALA A 11 3.60 10.17 -24.36
N LEU A 12 4.48 9.17 -24.27
CA LEU A 12 4.04 7.78 -24.15
C LEU A 12 3.35 7.60 -22.79
N PRO A 13 2.16 7.00 -22.74
CA PRO A 13 1.53 6.69 -21.47
C PRO A 13 2.43 5.70 -20.73
N GLU A 14 2.78 6.01 -19.47
CA GLU A 14 3.46 5.08 -18.57
C GLU A 14 2.49 3.93 -18.24
N THR A 15 2.36 2.98 -19.17
CA THR A 15 1.50 1.81 -19.05
C THR A 15 2.24 0.74 -18.25
N GLY A 16 2.54 1.07 -16.99
CA GLY A 16 3.02 0.10 -16.02
C GLY A 16 1.93 -0.94 -15.71
N PRO A 17 2.30 -2.14 -15.25
CA PRO A 17 1.33 -3.12 -14.79
C PRO A 17 0.52 -2.56 -13.61
N THR A 18 -0.78 -2.86 -13.56
CA THR A 18 -1.69 -2.45 -12.48
C THR A 18 -2.14 -3.65 -11.66
N LEU A 19 -2.31 -3.51 -10.35
CA LEU A 19 -2.93 -4.54 -9.53
C LEU A 19 -4.38 -4.18 -9.26
N SER A 20 -5.31 -5.09 -9.48
CA SER A 20 -6.71 -4.92 -9.10
C SER A 20 -6.97 -5.45 -7.70
N ALA A 21 -7.80 -4.73 -6.93
CA ALA A 21 -8.30 -5.19 -5.63
C ALA A 21 -9.03 -6.54 -5.74
N ALA A 22 -9.71 -6.79 -6.87
CA ALA A 22 -10.43 -8.04 -7.11
C ALA A 22 -9.51 -9.26 -7.31
N GLU A 23 -8.20 -9.07 -7.46
CA GLU A 23 -7.20 -10.16 -7.51
C GLU A 23 -6.73 -10.58 -6.10
N LEU A 24 -7.13 -9.85 -5.06
CA LEU A 24 -6.82 -10.14 -3.66
C LEU A 24 -8.05 -10.79 -3.02
N ASP A 25 -7.93 -12.09 -2.74
CA ASP A 25 -8.98 -12.85 -2.08
C ASP A 25 -8.99 -12.56 -0.58
N GLY A 26 -10.14 -12.77 0.06
CA GLY A 26 -10.28 -12.70 1.51
C GLY A 26 -10.71 -11.34 2.05
N PRO A 27 -10.67 -11.15 3.38
CA PRO A 27 -11.20 -9.95 4.02
C PRO A 27 -10.24 -8.76 3.88
N ASP A 28 -10.77 -7.60 4.28
CA ASP A 28 -10.03 -6.38 4.49
C ASP A 28 -8.84 -6.59 5.44
N ARG A 29 -7.66 -6.14 5.02
CA ARG A 29 -6.40 -6.41 5.72
C ARG A 29 -5.27 -5.49 5.26
N THR A 30 -4.24 -5.39 6.09
CA THR A 30 -2.94 -4.85 5.66
C THR A 30 -2.33 -5.76 4.60
N LEU A 31 -1.96 -5.18 3.46
CA LEU A 31 -1.26 -5.86 2.37
C LEU A 31 0.25 -5.72 2.52
N ALA A 32 0.73 -4.54 2.90
CA ALA A 32 2.12 -4.31 3.21
C ALA A 32 2.29 -3.07 4.10
N TYR A 33 3.28 -3.11 4.98
CA TYR A 33 3.67 -1.99 5.83
C TYR A 33 5.17 -1.72 5.69
N GLY A 34 5.56 -0.45 5.63
CA GLY A 34 6.93 -0.05 5.40
C GLY A 34 7.16 1.43 5.70
N TYR A 35 8.17 1.99 5.06
CA TYR A 35 8.53 3.39 5.24
C TYR A 35 9.24 3.94 4.01
N THR A 36 9.17 5.27 3.86
CA THR A 36 9.71 6.02 2.73
C THR A 36 11.15 6.49 2.97
N ASN A 37 11.77 7.11 1.97
CA ASN A 37 13.09 7.76 2.12
C ASN A 37 13.10 8.93 3.11
N ALA A 38 11.96 9.60 3.29
CA ALA A 38 11.76 10.61 4.33
C ALA A 38 11.59 10.01 5.74
N ASN A 39 11.55 8.68 5.86
CA ASN A 39 11.18 7.92 7.06
C ASN A 39 9.73 8.12 7.50
N ASP A 40 8.86 8.52 6.58
CA ASP A 40 7.41 8.47 6.80
C ASP A 40 6.95 7.02 6.77
N ASN A 41 5.94 6.71 7.57
CA ASN A 41 5.26 5.43 7.52
C ASN A 41 4.53 5.29 6.18
N TRP A 42 4.60 4.10 5.59
CA TRP A 42 3.89 3.75 4.38
C TRP A 42 3.04 2.51 4.64
N HIS A 43 1.76 2.58 4.30
CA HIS A 43 0.81 1.52 4.58
C HIS A 43 -0.08 1.27 3.36
N CYS A 44 -0.01 0.04 2.84
CA CYS A 44 -0.88 -0.46 1.80
C CYS A 44 -1.84 -1.47 2.38
N TYR A 45 -3.14 -1.29 2.12
CA TYR A 45 -4.18 -2.16 2.65
C TYR A 45 -5.35 -2.31 1.67
N LEU A 46 -6.09 -3.41 1.85
CA LEU A 46 -7.36 -3.68 1.16
C LEU A 46 -8.50 -3.31 2.12
N ALA A 47 -9.40 -2.44 1.68
CA ALA A 47 -10.62 -2.09 2.40
C ALA A 47 -11.75 -1.83 1.41
N ASP A 48 -12.98 -2.27 1.74
CA ASP A 48 -14.19 -1.96 0.96
C ASP A 48 -14.06 -2.29 -0.55
N GLY A 49 -13.29 -3.33 -0.89
CA GLY A 49 -13.05 -3.74 -2.28
C GLY A 49 -12.13 -2.81 -3.08
N ALA A 50 -11.36 -1.94 -2.42
CA ALA A 50 -10.38 -1.05 -3.02
C ALA A 50 -8.99 -1.21 -2.39
N LEU A 51 -7.96 -0.88 -3.16
CA LEU A 51 -6.59 -0.73 -2.68
C LEU A 51 -6.44 0.67 -2.09
N HIS A 52 -5.77 0.76 -0.95
CA HIS A 52 -5.46 2.00 -0.27
C HIS A 52 -3.96 2.08 -0.02
N VAL A 53 -3.38 3.25 -0.27
CA VAL A 53 -1.99 3.58 0.06
C VAL A 53 -2.00 4.87 0.87
N ALA A 54 -1.61 4.78 2.14
CA ALA A 54 -1.47 5.90 3.04
C ALA A 54 0.00 6.12 3.39
N ILE A 55 0.42 7.38 3.41
CA ILE A 55 1.74 7.81 3.90
C ILE A 55 1.50 8.84 4.99
N TYR A 56 2.06 8.61 6.17
CA TYR A 56 1.94 9.50 7.31
C TYR A 56 3.29 9.69 8.00
N ASP A 57 3.52 10.89 8.52
CA ASP A 57 4.75 11.23 9.21
C ASP A 57 4.82 10.58 10.61
N TYR A 58 5.87 10.91 11.36
CA TYR A 58 6.08 10.39 12.72
C TYR A 58 5.06 10.93 13.75
N GLY A 59 4.34 12.00 13.43
CA GLY A 59 3.28 12.59 14.25
C GLY A 59 1.88 12.15 13.83
N ASP A 60 1.77 11.06 13.05
CA ASP A 60 0.52 10.54 12.47
C ASP A 60 -0.17 11.55 11.53
N GLY A 61 0.57 12.54 11.02
CA GLY A 61 0.08 13.48 10.03
C GLY A 61 0.00 12.83 8.66
N LEU A 62 -1.20 12.78 8.05
CA LEU A 62 -1.38 12.24 6.70
C LEU A 62 -0.65 13.11 5.66
N VAL A 63 0.41 12.57 5.07
CA VAL A 63 1.25 13.23 4.04
C VAL A 63 0.68 13.00 2.65
N ARG A 64 0.29 11.75 2.35
CA ARG A 64 -0.26 11.37 1.04
C ARG A 64 -1.22 10.22 1.18
N TYR A 65 -2.27 10.24 0.36
CA TYR A 65 -3.24 9.17 0.27
C TYR A 65 -3.64 8.90 -1.18
N MET A 66 -3.76 7.63 -1.53
CA MET A 66 -4.24 7.15 -2.82
C MET A 66 -5.16 5.97 -2.61
N THR A 67 -6.22 5.88 -3.41
CA THR A 67 -7.13 4.74 -3.40
C THR A 67 -7.64 4.42 -4.80
N GLY A 68 -7.98 3.16 -5.06
CA GLY A 68 -8.59 2.74 -6.31
C GLY A 68 -8.86 1.23 -6.35
N THR A 69 -9.81 0.83 -7.19
CA THR A 69 -10.07 -0.60 -7.45
C THR A 69 -8.97 -1.24 -8.28
N SER A 70 -8.16 -0.44 -8.97
CA SER A 70 -6.95 -0.87 -9.65
C SER A 70 -5.91 0.26 -9.57
N LEU A 71 -4.70 -0.05 -9.13
CA LEU A 71 -3.61 0.93 -8.98
C LEU A 71 -2.34 0.47 -9.70
N PRO A 72 -1.51 1.40 -10.20
CA PRO A 72 -0.21 1.07 -10.74
C PRO A 72 0.65 0.35 -9.69
N VAL A 73 1.29 -0.74 -10.08
CA VAL A 73 2.19 -1.51 -9.19
C VAL A 73 3.34 -0.66 -8.66
N ALA A 74 3.74 0.40 -9.38
CA ALA A 74 4.74 1.34 -8.93
C ALA A 74 4.34 2.12 -7.67
N ASP A 75 3.04 2.40 -7.49
CA ASP A 75 2.49 3.13 -6.34
C ASP A 75 2.22 2.22 -5.12
N LEU A 76 2.21 0.90 -5.34
CA LEU A 76 1.93 -0.13 -4.32
C LEU A 76 3.19 -0.61 -3.58
N ALA A 77 4.29 0.14 -3.66
CA ALA A 77 5.50 -0.11 -2.90
C ALA A 77 6.13 1.20 -2.45
N PRO A 78 6.70 1.26 -1.23
CA PRO A 78 7.45 2.44 -0.81
C PRO A 78 8.74 2.57 -1.60
N ASP A 79 9.31 3.78 -1.60
CA ASP A 79 10.58 4.10 -2.25
C ASP A 79 11.82 3.69 -1.41
N LYS A 80 11.62 3.24 -0.16
CA LYS A 80 12.69 2.73 0.71
C LYS A 80 12.52 1.26 1.06
N ARG A 81 11.69 0.91 2.06
CA ARG A 81 11.60 -0.48 2.55
C ARG A 81 10.23 -0.92 3.04
N VAL A 82 9.97 -2.22 2.94
CA VAL A 82 8.80 -2.95 3.49
C VAL A 82 9.27 -3.91 4.59
N TYR A 83 8.51 -4.02 5.66
CA TYR A 83 8.76 -5.03 6.69
C TYR A 83 8.17 -6.38 6.24
N PRO A 84 8.99 -7.43 6.02
CA PRO A 84 8.51 -8.69 5.47
C PRO A 84 7.53 -9.42 6.40
N HIS A 85 7.64 -9.22 7.72
CA HIS A 85 6.73 -9.78 8.72
C HIS A 85 5.36 -9.06 8.78
N ARG A 86 5.20 -7.92 8.08
CA ARG A 86 3.92 -7.20 7.91
C ARG A 86 3.47 -7.13 6.45
N CYS A 87 3.89 -8.12 5.66
CA CYS A 87 3.55 -8.21 4.25
C CYS A 87 2.66 -9.42 3.99
N ASP A 88 1.53 -9.20 3.34
CA ASP A 88 0.64 -10.25 2.89
C ASP A 88 1.32 -11.05 1.77
N ALA A 89 1.28 -12.38 1.90
CA ALA A 89 1.97 -13.27 0.98
C ALA A 89 1.29 -13.34 -0.41
N GLN A 90 -0.03 -13.18 -0.49
CA GLN A 90 -0.74 -13.14 -1.78
C GLN A 90 -0.37 -11.87 -2.54
N PHE A 91 -0.45 -10.73 -1.86
CA PHE A 91 -0.02 -9.43 -2.39
C PHE A 91 1.43 -9.47 -2.87
N ALA A 92 2.37 -9.97 -2.05
CA ALA A 92 3.78 -10.08 -2.43
C ALA A 92 3.99 -10.94 -3.69
N ARG A 93 3.25 -12.05 -3.84
CA ARG A 93 3.30 -12.89 -5.04
C ARG A 93 2.78 -12.15 -6.27
N LEU A 94 1.66 -11.44 -6.16
CA LEU A 94 1.08 -10.67 -7.26
C LEU A 94 2.01 -9.54 -7.70
N MET A 95 2.62 -8.82 -6.77
CA MET A 95 3.64 -7.80 -7.08
C MET A 95 4.80 -8.40 -7.90
N LEU A 96 5.30 -9.57 -7.48
CA LEU A 96 6.38 -10.26 -8.16
C LEU A 96 5.99 -10.71 -9.58
N THR A 97 4.77 -11.26 -9.78
CA THR A 97 4.30 -11.65 -11.12
C THR A 97 4.11 -10.45 -12.05
N ARG A 98 3.90 -9.25 -11.50
CA ARG A 98 3.89 -7.98 -12.25
C ARG A 98 5.27 -7.33 -12.38
N GLY A 99 6.35 -8.06 -12.10
CA GLY A 99 7.72 -7.58 -12.30
C GLY A 99 8.22 -6.63 -11.20
N ARG A 100 7.50 -6.49 -10.08
CA ARG A 100 7.92 -5.64 -8.96
C ARG A 100 8.27 -6.48 -7.74
N ARG A 101 9.55 -6.47 -7.36
CA ARG A 101 9.99 -6.98 -6.06
C ARG A 101 9.77 -5.90 -5.00
N LEU A 102 9.16 -6.27 -3.88
CA LEU A 102 9.06 -5.39 -2.73
C LEU A 102 10.44 -5.23 -2.07
N PRO A 103 10.83 -4.00 -1.68
CA PRO A 103 12.15 -3.74 -1.10
C PRO A 103 12.15 -4.13 0.39
N TYR A 104 12.32 -5.41 0.72
CA TYR A 104 12.23 -5.83 2.11
C TYR A 104 13.39 -5.34 2.99
N THR A 105 13.11 -5.12 4.27
CA THR A 105 14.14 -5.20 5.32
C THR A 105 14.59 -6.65 5.52
N THR A 106 15.63 -6.87 6.32
CA THR A 106 15.92 -8.21 6.85
C THR A 106 14.73 -8.69 7.69
N PHE A 107 14.38 -9.98 7.57
CA PHE A 107 13.40 -10.60 8.45
C PHE A 107 13.98 -10.72 9.87
N SER A 108 13.16 -10.47 10.89
CA SER A 108 13.56 -10.53 12.29
C SER A 108 12.46 -11.24 13.06
N ASP A 109 12.79 -12.37 13.67
CA ASP A 109 11.86 -13.14 14.50
C ASP A 109 11.41 -12.33 15.71
N GLU A 110 12.31 -11.58 16.34
CA GLU A 110 12.00 -10.67 17.45
C GLU A 110 10.97 -9.59 17.05
N ALA A 111 11.13 -8.99 15.87
CA ALA A 111 10.19 -8.02 15.34
C ALA A 111 8.84 -8.67 15.00
N TYR A 112 8.84 -9.89 14.46
CA TYR A 112 7.62 -10.65 14.23
C TYR A 112 6.90 -10.93 15.55
N GLU A 113 7.58 -11.42 16.59
CA GLU A 113 6.96 -11.69 17.89
C GLU A 113 6.33 -10.45 18.51
N HIS A 114 7.04 -9.31 18.49
CA HIS A 114 6.51 -8.04 18.99
C HIS A 114 5.28 -7.55 18.23
N THR A 115 5.24 -7.79 16.92
CA THR A 115 4.24 -7.19 16.04
C THR A 115 3.14 -8.14 15.58
N SER A 116 3.27 -9.43 15.86
CA SER A 116 2.27 -10.46 15.58
C SER A 116 0.94 -10.23 16.31
N ASN A 117 0.99 -9.51 17.44
CA ASN A 117 -0.17 -9.04 18.19
C ASN A 117 -0.48 -7.55 17.94
N ASP A 118 0.25 -6.89 17.05
CA ASP A 118 0.08 -5.47 16.75
C ASP A 118 -1.05 -5.24 15.74
N ARG A 119 -1.66 -4.06 15.83
CA ARG A 119 -2.90 -3.62 15.21
C ARG A 119 -2.86 -3.59 13.67
N PHE A 120 -1.68 -3.70 13.07
CA PHE A 120 -1.47 -3.72 11.63
C PHE A 120 -1.14 -5.11 11.08
N HIS A 121 -1.12 -6.14 11.94
CA HIS A 121 -0.88 -7.52 11.55
C HIS A 121 -2.22 -8.21 11.21
N GLY A 122 -2.53 -8.31 9.91
CA GLY A 122 -3.56 -9.20 9.38
C GLY A 122 -5.01 -8.71 9.39
N MET A 123 -5.43 -7.75 10.22
CA MET A 123 -6.79 -7.19 10.19
C MET A 123 -6.78 -5.67 10.41
N LEU A 124 -7.65 -4.95 9.69
CA LEU A 124 -7.90 -3.53 9.96
C LEU A 124 -8.71 -3.41 11.26
N VAL A 125 -8.20 -2.65 12.24
CA VAL A 125 -8.94 -2.38 13.48
C VAL A 125 -9.90 -1.22 13.24
N ALA A 126 -11.21 -1.50 13.25
CA ALA A 126 -12.25 -0.48 13.15
C ALA A 126 -12.16 0.54 14.31
N GLY A 127 -12.22 1.85 13.99
CA GLY A 127 -12.23 2.95 14.97
C GLY A 127 -10.91 3.67 15.20
N HIS A 128 -9.87 3.41 14.39
CA HIS A 128 -8.61 4.16 14.47
C HIS A 128 -8.73 5.55 13.81
N PRO A 129 -8.07 6.60 14.35
CA PRO A 129 -8.04 7.94 13.75
C PRO A 129 -7.60 7.95 12.27
N ASP A 130 -6.75 6.99 11.86
CA ASP A 130 -6.30 6.83 10.45
C ASP A 130 -7.40 6.34 9.50
N TYR A 131 -8.48 5.77 10.03
CA TYR A 131 -9.66 5.34 9.27
C TYR A 131 -10.83 6.33 9.43
N THR A 132 -10.65 7.46 10.09
CA THR A 132 -11.73 8.47 10.25
C THR A 132 -12.19 9.03 8.91
N HIS A 133 -11.35 8.96 7.88
CA HIS A 133 -11.73 9.30 6.50
C HIS A 133 -12.46 8.17 5.75
N LEU A 134 -12.51 6.95 6.29
CA LEU A 134 -13.25 5.81 5.72
C LEU A 134 -14.71 5.76 6.17
N VAL A 135 -15.11 6.53 7.19
CA VAL A 135 -16.52 6.65 7.57
C VAL A 135 -17.09 7.92 6.95
N ALA A 136 -17.55 7.83 5.70
CA ALA A 136 -18.48 8.84 5.19
C ALA A 136 -19.74 8.84 6.08
N PRO A 137 -20.29 10.02 6.43
CA PRO A 137 -21.37 10.14 7.40
C PRO A 137 -22.67 9.59 6.80
N GLY A 138 -23.33 8.70 7.54
CA GLY A 138 -24.78 8.49 7.46
C GLY A 138 -25.33 8.15 6.08
N ARG A 139 -25.28 6.86 5.71
CA ARG A 139 -26.35 6.29 4.90
C ARG A 139 -27.60 6.19 5.80
N GLN A 140 -28.37 7.27 5.85
CA GLN A 140 -29.72 7.22 6.39
C GLN A 140 -30.53 6.31 5.46
N LEU A 141 -30.87 5.11 5.94
CA LEU A 141 -32.01 4.39 5.39
C LEU A 141 -33.25 5.18 5.83
N GLY A 142 -33.87 5.84 4.86
CA GLY A 142 -35.12 6.58 4.96
C GLY A 142 -35.64 6.85 3.56
#